data_AF-A0A4Y9J056-F1
#
_entry.id   AF-A0A4Y9J056-F1
#
_cell.length_a   1.000
_cell.length_b   1.000
_cell.length_c   1.000
_cell.angle_alpha   90.00
_cell.angle_beta   90.00
_cell.angle_gamma   90.00
#
_symmetry.space_group_name_H-M   'P 1'
#
loop_
_entity.id
_entity.type
_entity.pdbx_description
1 polymer ?
#
loop_
_entity_poly.entity_id
_entity_poly.type
_entity_poly.pdbx_seq_one_letter_code
_entity_poly.pdbx_strand_id
1 'polypeptide(L)'
;MKRLGRIIANSIAVGIVLVVGLIIVASYLMGYNVAERRDRELENRDKIIERIDSFRSANGHLPESMSEVGFKQTGGGGYYYKGIIFDYIKLDDKEYVVEYTSEDGVLTQYHDHCWSEEPDICLIEMPVNADTIAAINRISKFEQDYNVPPLIDSISFNQSRICPIGDYTGQPDSIAYIRYLYKDGSIRCEGWIAYFDDPEDDFSNPFGEWKYYDQEGNCYRKFWNYKQNGKPFISLCSR
;
A
#
# COMPACT_ATOMS: atom_id res chain seq x y z
N MET A 1 44.73 10.36 53.42
CA MET A 1 44.61 10.46 51.94
C MET A 1 44.56 9.10 51.21
N LYS A 2 45.44 8.12 51.48
CA LYS A 2 45.48 6.83 50.74
C LYS A 2 44.21 5.94 50.85
N ARG A 3 43.48 5.96 51.98
CA ARG A 3 42.25 5.15 52.17
C ARG A 3 41.04 5.70 51.42
N LEU A 4 40.84 7.02 51.42
CA LEU A 4 39.68 7.67 50.78
C LEU A 4 39.74 7.54 49.24
N GLY A 5 40.93 7.73 48.66
CA GLY A 5 41.14 7.53 47.22
C GLY A 5 40.93 6.08 46.76
N ARG A 6 41.22 5.10 47.63
CA ARG A 6 40.99 3.67 47.34
C ARG A 6 39.50 3.30 47.39
N ILE A 7 38.72 3.93 48.28
CA ILE A 7 37.25 3.76 48.35
C ILE A 7 36.60 4.37 47.10
N ILE A 8 37.02 5.57 46.70
CA ILE A 8 36.53 6.25 45.50
C ILE A 8 36.88 5.43 44.24
N ALA A 9 38.12 4.95 44.11
CA ALA A 9 38.54 4.12 42.99
C ALA A 9 37.77 2.78 42.92
N ASN A 10 37.56 2.11 44.05
CA ASN A 10 36.78 0.87 44.09
C ASN A 10 35.30 1.11 43.74
N SER A 11 34.72 2.23 44.17
CA SER A 11 33.34 2.61 43.82
C SER A 11 33.20 2.86 42.31
N ILE A 12 34.15 3.57 41.71
CA ILE A 12 34.20 3.80 40.26
C ILE A 12 34.37 2.48 39.51
N ALA A 13 35.25 1.59 39.96
CA ALA A 13 35.47 0.29 39.34
C ALA A 13 34.21 -0.59 39.38
N VAL A 14 33.51 -0.64 40.51
CA VAL A 14 32.23 -1.37 40.63
C VAL A 14 31.16 -0.77 39.72
N GLY A 15 31.09 0.57 39.64
CA GLY A 15 30.17 1.26 38.74
C GLY A 15 30.42 0.91 37.27
N ILE A 16 31.68 0.88 36.83
CA ILE A 16 32.06 0.50 35.46
C ILE A 16 31.67 -0.96 35.19
N VAL A 17 31.95 -1.88 36.11
CA VAL A 17 31.60 -3.30 35.94
C VAL A 17 30.08 -3.48 35.82
N LEU A 18 29.29 -2.75 36.60
CA LEU A 18 27.83 -2.79 36.51
C LEU A 18 27.31 -2.24 35.18
N VAL A 19 27.86 -1.11 34.71
CA VAL A 19 27.49 -0.53 33.41
C VAL A 19 27.83 -1.49 32.26
N VAL A 20 29.03 -2.08 32.28
CA VAL A 20 29.45 -3.06 31.27
C VAL A 20 28.53 -4.29 31.32
N GLY A 21 28.20 -4.80 32.51
CA GLY A 21 27.25 -5.90 32.67
C GLY A 21 25.87 -5.59 32.10
N LEU A 22 25.34 -4.39 32.35
CA LEU A 22 24.06 -3.94 31.81
C LEU A 22 24.07 -3.81 30.28
N ILE A 23 25.18 -3.30 29.71
CA ILE A 23 25.34 -3.21 28.25
C ILE A 23 25.33 -4.62 27.63
N ILE A 24 26.05 -5.58 28.21
CA ILE A 24 26.09 -6.96 27.71
C ILE A 24 24.68 -7.59 27.74
N VAL A 25 23.95 -7.43 28.84
CA VAL A 25 22.58 -7.95 28.97
C VAL A 25 21.64 -7.28 27.96
N ALA A 26 21.73 -5.96 27.80
CA ALA A 26 20.91 -5.22 26.84
C ALA A 26 21.20 -5.66 25.39
N SER A 27 22.47 -5.79 25.01
CA SER A 27 22.87 -6.29 23.69
C SER A 27 22.39 -7.72 23.44
N TYR A 28 22.49 -8.60 24.43
CA TYR A 28 22.00 -9.98 24.33
C TYR A 28 20.47 -10.04 24.13
N LEU A 29 19.70 -9.29 24.94
CA LEU A 29 18.24 -9.23 24.82
C LEU A 29 17.79 -8.61 23.50
N MET A 30 18.51 -7.59 23.01
CA MET A 30 18.22 -6.97 21.72
C MET A 30 18.47 -7.97 20.58
N GLY A 31 19.60 -8.69 20.60
CA GLY A 31 19.90 -9.73 19.62
C GLY A 31 18.90 -10.89 19.62
N TYR A 32 18.48 -11.36 20.80
CA TYR A 32 17.46 -12.41 20.93
C TYR A 32 16.11 -11.98 20.33
N ASN A 33 15.66 -10.77 20.63
CA ASN A 33 14.40 -10.24 20.08
C ASN A 33 14.43 -10.10 18.56
N VAL A 34 15.58 -9.73 17.98
CA VAL A 34 15.74 -9.63 16.52
C VAL A 34 15.63 -11.02 15.88
N ALA A 35 16.30 -12.03 16.44
CA ALA A 35 16.23 -13.40 15.93
C ALA A 35 14.79 -13.95 16.00
N GLU A 36 14.11 -13.79 17.13
CA GLU A 36 12.74 -14.27 17.32
C GLU A 36 11.73 -13.58 16.37
N ARG A 37 11.93 -12.29 16.07
CA ARG A 37 11.12 -11.58 15.08
C ARG A 37 11.34 -12.13 13.67
N ARG A 38 12.60 -12.34 13.29
CA ARG A 38 12.95 -12.91 11.99
C ARG A 38 12.35 -14.30 11.80
N ASP A 39 12.45 -15.17 12.81
CA ASP A 39 11.89 -16.52 12.73
C ASP A 39 10.35 -16.49 12.56
N ARG A 40 9.66 -15.56 13.23
CA ARG A 40 8.21 -15.36 13.05
C ARG A 40 7.86 -14.82 11.66
N GLU A 41 8.66 -13.90 11.13
CA GLU A 41 8.47 -13.37 9.78
C GLU A 41 8.57 -14.50 8.74
N LEU A 42 9.60 -15.35 8.84
CA LEU A 42 9.79 -16.53 8.00
C LEU A 42 8.61 -17.51 8.09
N GLU A 43 8.11 -17.78 9.30
CA GLU A 43 6.94 -18.65 9.48
C GLU A 43 5.67 -18.02 8.87
N ASN A 44 5.49 -16.71 9.00
CA ASN A 44 4.32 -16.01 8.50
C ASN A 44 4.32 -15.89 6.98
N ARG A 45 5.48 -15.67 6.34
CA ARG A 45 5.57 -15.61 4.87
C ARG A 45 5.25 -16.96 4.24
N ASP A 46 5.71 -18.06 4.82
CA ASP A 46 5.41 -19.40 4.31
C ASP A 46 3.91 -19.74 4.42
N LYS A 47 3.23 -19.26 5.47
CA LYS A 47 1.77 -19.38 5.61
C LYS A 47 0.98 -18.60 4.56
N ILE A 48 1.54 -17.51 4.02
CA ILE A 48 0.92 -16.79 2.90
C ILE A 48 0.89 -17.71 1.68
N ILE A 49 2.04 -18.31 1.35
CA ILE A 49 2.20 -19.24 0.22
C ILE A 49 1.31 -20.47 0.39
N GLU A 50 1.30 -21.08 1.58
CA GLU A 50 0.47 -22.25 1.89
C GLU A 50 -1.01 -22.01 1.58
N ARG A 51 -1.54 -20.82 1.90
CA ARG A 51 -2.95 -20.49 1.62
C ARG A 51 -3.22 -20.33 0.13
N ILE A 52 -2.30 -19.71 -0.62
CA ILE A 52 -2.42 -19.59 -2.08
C ILE A 52 -2.43 -20.98 -2.72
N ASP A 53 -1.47 -21.83 -2.33
CA ASP A 53 -1.34 -23.18 -2.88
C ASP A 53 -2.52 -24.08 -2.50
N SER A 54 -3.04 -23.95 -1.27
CA SER A 54 -4.24 -24.66 -0.83
C SER A 54 -5.47 -24.22 -1.63
N PHE A 55 -5.63 -22.93 -1.87
CA PHE A 55 -6.72 -22.39 -2.70
C PHE A 55 -6.63 -22.89 -4.14
N ARG A 56 -5.43 -22.84 -4.74
CA ARG A 56 -5.19 -23.36 -6.09
C ARG A 56 -5.53 -24.84 -6.19
N SER A 57 -5.12 -25.63 -5.19
CA SER A 57 -5.39 -27.07 -5.14
C SER A 57 -6.89 -27.38 -5.01
N ALA A 58 -7.63 -26.54 -4.27
CA ALA A 58 -9.06 -26.73 -4.06
C ALA A 58 -9.92 -26.26 -5.24
N ASN A 59 -9.54 -25.18 -5.91
CA ASN A 59 -10.38 -24.51 -6.91
C ASN A 59 -9.88 -24.70 -8.36
N GLY A 60 -8.66 -25.20 -8.55
CA GLY A 60 -8.07 -25.42 -9.88
C GLY A 60 -7.55 -24.15 -10.56
N HIS A 61 -7.58 -23.00 -9.88
CA HIS A 61 -7.04 -21.72 -10.34
C HIS A 61 -6.44 -20.93 -9.18
N LEU A 62 -5.54 -19.99 -9.48
CA LEU A 62 -4.99 -19.05 -8.50
C LEU A 62 -6.06 -18.04 -8.03
N PRO A 63 -5.95 -17.50 -6.81
CA PRO A 63 -6.88 -16.47 -6.33
C PRO A 63 -6.72 -15.19 -7.17
N GLU A 64 -7.84 -14.56 -7.50
CA GLU A 64 -7.84 -13.26 -8.22
C GLU A 64 -7.50 -12.10 -7.27
N SER A 65 -7.85 -12.27 -6.00
CA SER A 65 -7.46 -11.38 -4.89
C SER A 65 -7.12 -12.20 -3.66
N MET A 66 -6.17 -11.73 -2.87
CA MET A 66 -5.83 -12.37 -1.59
C MET A 66 -6.96 -12.27 -0.55
N SER A 67 -8.03 -11.52 -0.83
CA SER A 67 -9.27 -11.55 -0.07
C SER A 67 -9.98 -12.91 -0.16
N GLU A 68 -9.87 -13.63 -1.29
CA GLU A 68 -10.47 -14.97 -1.49
C GLU A 68 -9.84 -16.04 -0.59
N VAL A 69 -8.59 -15.80 -0.19
CA VAL A 69 -7.85 -16.64 0.77
C VAL A 69 -7.81 -16.03 2.18
N GLY A 70 -8.70 -15.07 2.43
CA GLY A 70 -8.98 -14.53 3.77
C GLY A 70 -7.96 -13.53 4.29
N PHE A 71 -7.16 -12.88 3.44
CA PHE A 71 -6.31 -11.77 3.84
C PHE A 71 -7.05 -10.44 3.72
N LYS A 72 -6.73 -9.53 4.64
CA LYS A 72 -7.33 -8.20 4.65
C LYS A 72 -6.52 -7.26 3.79
N GLN A 73 -7.19 -6.61 2.84
CA GLN A 73 -6.61 -5.53 2.06
C GLN A 73 -6.35 -4.29 2.94
N THR A 74 -5.19 -3.66 2.77
CA THR A 74 -4.81 -2.43 3.47
C THR A 74 -5.18 -1.20 2.65
N GLY A 75 -5.21 -0.03 3.28
CA GLY A 75 -5.56 1.23 2.58
C GLY A 75 -4.53 1.68 1.53
N GLY A 76 -3.33 1.07 1.51
CA GLY A 76 -2.32 1.28 0.47
C GLY A 76 -2.51 0.38 -0.75
N GLY A 77 -3.42 -0.60 -0.64
CA GLY A 77 -3.76 -1.64 -1.59
C GLY A 77 -3.20 -3.02 -1.20
N GLY A 78 -1.95 -3.12 -0.72
CA GLY A 78 -1.34 -4.41 -0.35
C GLY A 78 -2.09 -5.16 0.76
N TYR A 79 -1.72 -6.40 1.03
CA TYR A 79 -2.39 -7.26 2.00
C TYR A 79 -1.62 -7.36 3.32
N TYR A 80 -2.35 -7.48 4.42
CA TYR A 80 -1.74 -7.62 5.75
C TYR A 80 -1.89 -9.03 6.32
N TYR A 81 -0.78 -9.60 6.80
CA TYR A 81 -0.77 -10.80 7.62
C TYR A 81 0.29 -10.76 8.71
N LYS A 82 -0.15 -10.70 9.98
CA LYS A 82 0.69 -10.89 11.18
C LYS A 82 2.03 -10.11 11.17
N GLY A 83 1.98 -8.84 10.76
CA GLY A 83 3.15 -7.96 10.73
C GLY A 83 3.76 -7.79 9.34
N ILE A 84 3.39 -8.64 8.38
CA ILE A 84 3.82 -8.53 6.99
C ILE A 84 2.76 -7.75 6.21
N ILE A 85 3.20 -6.69 5.51
CA ILE A 85 2.44 -6.06 4.43
C ILE A 85 3.08 -6.53 3.13
N PHE A 86 2.30 -7.20 2.28
CA PHE A 86 2.81 -7.84 1.07
C PHE A 86 1.93 -7.56 -0.13
N ASP A 87 2.53 -7.59 -1.31
CA ASP A 87 1.86 -7.53 -2.59
C ASP A 87 1.74 -8.95 -3.19
N TYR A 88 0.67 -9.17 -3.94
CA TYR A 88 0.42 -10.42 -4.67
C TYR A 88 0.21 -10.09 -6.15
N ILE A 89 1.02 -10.70 -7.00
CA ILE A 89 1.04 -10.46 -8.44
C ILE A 89 0.79 -11.79 -9.14
N LYS A 90 -0.44 -12.01 -9.61
CA LYS A 90 -0.76 -13.13 -10.52
C LYS A 90 -0.15 -12.82 -11.89
N LEU A 91 0.74 -13.68 -12.39
CA LEU A 91 1.38 -13.55 -13.70
C LEU A 91 0.54 -14.25 -14.77
N ASP A 92 0.07 -15.46 -14.46
CA ASP A 92 -0.91 -16.22 -15.25
C ASP A 92 -1.74 -17.16 -14.34
N ASP A 93 -2.41 -18.17 -14.88
CA ASP A 93 -3.23 -19.12 -14.09
C ASP A 93 -2.43 -20.08 -13.20
N LYS A 94 -1.10 -20.12 -13.33
CA LYS A 94 -0.19 -21.04 -12.65
C LYS A 94 0.95 -20.33 -11.91
N GLU A 95 1.38 -19.19 -12.42
CA GLU A 95 2.51 -18.41 -11.94
C GLU A 95 2.05 -17.16 -11.21
N TYR A 96 2.69 -16.90 -10.06
CA TYR A 96 2.46 -15.72 -9.25
C TYR A 96 3.72 -15.32 -8.51
N VAL A 97 3.73 -14.07 -8.04
CA VAL A 97 4.77 -13.51 -7.16
C VAL A 97 4.13 -12.97 -5.90
N VAL A 98 4.83 -13.17 -4.78
CA VAL A 98 4.56 -12.48 -3.52
C VAL A 98 5.81 -11.68 -3.17
N GLU A 99 5.66 -10.38 -2.92
CA GLU A 99 6.76 -9.51 -2.53
C GLU A 99 6.43 -8.73 -1.27
N TYR A 100 7.45 -8.51 -0.45
CA TYR A 100 7.33 -7.67 0.74
C TYR A 100 8.71 -7.14 1.14
N THR A 101 8.73 -6.04 1.88
CA THR A 101 9.94 -5.55 2.54
C THR A 101 10.00 -6.10 3.96
N SER A 102 11.06 -6.82 4.29
CA SER A 102 11.31 -7.36 5.63
C SER A 102 11.56 -6.26 6.66
N GLU A 103 11.52 -6.59 7.95
CA GLU A 103 11.76 -5.60 9.01
C GLU A 103 13.14 -4.92 8.93
N ASP A 104 14.15 -5.59 8.38
CA ASP A 104 15.50 -5.05 8.16
C ASP A 104 15.64 -4.26 6.85
N GLY A 105 14.52 -4.06 6.12
CA GLY A 105 14.46 -3.20 4.95
C GLY A 105 14.88 -3.87 3.65
N VAL A 106 14.98 -5.19 3.61
CA VAL A 106 15.37 -5.96 2.42
C VAL A 106 14.13 -6.35 1.64
N LEU A 107 14.12 -6.08 0.33
CA LEU A 107 13.05 -6.54 -0.54
C LEU A 107 13.19 -8.06 -0.74
N THR A 108 12.14 -8.79 -0.38
CA THR A 108 12.06 -10.24 -0.41
C THR A 108 10.93 -10.68 -1.35
N GLN A 109 11.20 -11.66 -2.20
CA GLN A 109 10.31 -12.09 -3.27
C GLN A 109 10.18 -13.62 -3.31
N TYR A 110 8.96 -14.13 -3.40
CA TYR A 110 8.67 -15.53 -3.73
C TYR A 110 8.32 -15.64 -5.21
N HIS A 111 9.09 -16.44 -5.93
CA HIS A 111 8.90 -16.73 -7.35
C HIS A 111 9.55 -18.09 -7.67
N ASP A 112 9.05 -18.81 -8.68
CA ASP A 112 9.55 -20.14 -9.07
C ASP A 112 9.75 -21.10 -7.88
N HIS A 113 8.76 -21.14 -6.99
CA HIS A 113 8.74 -21.99 -5.81
C HIS A 113 9.88 -21.77 -4.79
N CYS A 114 10.57 -20.63 -4.84
CA CYS A 114 11.60 -20.29 -3.87
C CYS A 114 11.54 -18.82 -3.44
N TRP A 115 12.05 -18.56 -2.23
CA TRP A 115 12.25 -17.21 -1.72
C TRP A 115 13.63 -16.69 -2.14
N SER A 116 13.67 -15.45 -2.60
CA SER A 116 14.87 -14.69 -2.97
C SER A 116 14.85 -13.32 -2.30
N GLU A 117 16.03 -12.74 -2.11
CA GLU A 117 16.24 -11.42 -1.47
C GLU A 117 17.12 -10.57 -2.39
N GLU A 118 17.05 -9.24 -2.30
CA GLU A 118 17.93 -8.37 -3.08
C GLU A 118 19.42 -8.71 -2.86
N PRO A 119 20.24 -8.76 -3.93
CA PRO A 119 19.96 -8.33 -5.32
C PRO A 119 19.44 -9.46 -6.23
N ASP A 120 19.25 -10.67 -5.71
CA ASP A 120 18.96 -11.88 -6.49
C ASP A 120 17.47 -12.06 -6.81
N ILE A 121 16.65 -11.04 -6.54
CA ILE A 121 15.24 -11.00 -6.91
C ILE A 121 15.06 -10.85 -8.42
N CYS A 122 13.94 -11.35 -8.93
CA CYS A 122 13.54 -11.04 -10.29
C CYS A 122 13.02 -9.60 -10.32
N LEU A 123 13.64 -8.76 -11.16
CA LEU A 123 13.10 -7.47 -11.56
C LEU A 123 11.84 -7.71 -12.39
N ILE A 124 10.75 -7.88 -11.68
CA ILE A 124 9.43 -7.84 -12.24
C ILE A 124 9.11 -6.35 -12.26
N GLU A 125 9.16 -5.73 -13.44
CA GLU A 125 8.46 -4.47 -13.61
C GLU A 125 7.02 -4.76 -13.17
N MET A 126 6.64 -4.26 -11.99
CA MET A 126 5.29 -4.44 -11.47
C MET A 126 4.36 -4.07 -12.62
N PRO A 127 3.56 -5.00 -13.14
CA PRO A 127 2.49 -4.60 -14.02
C PRO A 127 1.59 -3.78 -13.11
N VAL A 128 1.70 -2.47 -13.21
CA VAL A 128 0.63 -1.56 -12.83
C VAL A 128 -0.53 -2.06 -13.66
N ASN A 129 -1.35 -2.95 -13.09
CA ASN A 129 -2.01 -4.06 -13.81
C ASN A 129 -2.36 -3.62 -15.22
N ALA A 130 -1.65 -4.09 -16.27
CA ALA A 130 -1.89 -3.55 -17.60
C ALA A 130 -3.38 -3.65 -17.95
N ASP A 131 -4.07 -4.68 -17.46
CA ASP A 131 -5.51 -4.85 -17.59
C ASP A 131 -6.34 -3.97 -16.66
N THR A 132 -5.91 -3.63 -15.44
CA THR A 132 -6.61 -2.62 -14.62
C THR A 132 -6.35 -1.20 -15.11
N ILE A 133 -5.14 -0.85 -15.53
CA ILE A 133 -4.86 0.42 -16.21
C ILE A 133 -5.63 0.48 -17.51
N ALA A 134 -5.65 -0.59 -18.31
CA ALA A 134 -6.41 -0.62 -19.54
C ALA A 134 -7.91 -0.59 -19.27
N ALA A 135 -8.42 -1.27 -18.24
CA ALA A 135 -9.83 -1.22 -17.83
C ALA A 135 -10.20 0.19 -17.35
N ILE A 136 -9.43 0.77 -16.43
CA ILE A 136 -9.62 2.15 -15.97
C ILE A 136 -9.53 3.12 -17.14
N ASN A 137 -8.56 2.97 -18.05
CA ASN A 137 -8.44 3.80 -19.25
C ASN A 137 -9.60 3.58 -20.23
N ARG A 138 -10.10 2.36 -20.39
CA ARG A 138 -11.29 2.06 -21.21
C ARG A 138 -12.54 2.70 -20.60
N ILE A 139 -12.69 2.63 -19.28
CA ILE A 139 -13.80 3.22 -18.53
C ILE A 139 -13.70 4.76 -18.54
N SER A 140 -12.50 5.33 -18.40
CA SER A 140 -12.27 6.78 -18.29
C SER A 140 -12.19 7.50 -19.65
N LYS A 141 -11.63 6.87 -20.69
CA LYS A 141 -11.55 7.41 -22.06
C LYS A 141 -12.80 7.13 -22.90
N PHE A 142 -13.86 6.59 -22.32
CA PHE A 142 -15.11 6.37 -23.04
C PHE A 142 -15.82 7.72 -23.27
N GLU A 143 -15.31 8.49 -24.24
CA GLU A 143 -15.76 9.81 -24.67
C GLU A 143 -17.10 9.79 -25.42
N GLN A 144 -17.64 8.61 -25.75
CA GLN A 144 -18.81 8.50 -26.62
C GLN A 144 -20.16 8.82 -25.97
N ASP A 145 -20.22 9.09 -24.66
CA ASP A 145 -21.50 9.31 -23.93
C ASP A 145 -21.46 10.44 -22.88
N TYR A 146 -20.98 11.62 -23.25
CA TYR A 146 -21.25 12.87 -22.52
C TYR A 146 -22.76 13.23 -22.39
N ASN A 147 -23.67 12.36 -22.86
CA ASN A 147 -25.12 12.59 -22.82
C ASN A 147 -25.77 12.24 -21.48
N VAL A 148 -25.04 11.66 -20.52
CA VAL A 148 -25.54 11.42 -19.16
C VAL A 148 -24.82 12.36 -18.21
N PRO A 149 -25.51 13.35 -17.61
CA PRO A 149 -24.88 14.25 -16.65
C PRO A 149 -24.42 13.47 -15.42
N PRO A 150 -23.25 13.80 -14.85
CA PRO A 150 -22.80 13.20 -13.60
C PRO A 150 -23.71 13.58 -12.43
N LEU A 151 -23.69 12.74 -11.39
CA LEU A 151 -24.35 13.02 -10.12
C LEU A 151 -23.34 13.63 -9.15
N ILE A 152 -23.68 14.79 -8.61
CA ILE A 152 -22.90 15.46 -7.56
C ILE A 152 -23.62 15.25 -6.23
N ASP A 153 -23.01 14.44 -5.36
CA ASP A 153 -23.64 14.04 -4.08
C ASP A 153 -23.36 15.03 -2.95
N SER A 154 -22.20 15.66 -2.98
CA SER A 154 -21.79 16.62 -1.96
C SER A 154 -20.87 17.66 -2.54
N ILE A 155 -21.10 18.92 -2.18
CA ILE A 155 -20.25 20.07 -2.49
C ILE A 155 -19.82 20.71 -1.18
N SER A 156 -18.54 21.05 -1.07
CA SER A 156 -18.03 21.81 0.08
C SER A 156 -16.83 22.66 -0.29
N PHE A 157 -16.59 23.72 0.50
CA PHE A 157 -15.37 24.50 0.40
C PHE A 157 -14.13 23.64 0.71
N ASN A 158 -13.06 23.86 -0.04
CA ASN A 158 -11.78 23.19 0.12
C ASN A 158 -10.96 23.76 1.31
N GLN A 159 -11.51 23.66 2.51
CA GLN A 159 -10.87 24.16 3.74
C GLN A 159 -9.54 23.46 4.04
N SER A 160 -9.43 22.19 3.64
CA SER A 160 -8.24 21.35 3.84
C SER A 160 -7.11 21.65 2.85
N ARG A 161 -7.30 22.62 1.95
CA ARG A 161 -6.29 23.03 0.97
C ARG A 161 -5.81 21.84 0.14
N ILE A 162 -6.73 20.97 -0.25
CA ILE A 162 -6.48 19.83 -1.12
C ILE A 162 -6.08 20.37 -2.50
N CYS A 163 -4.95 19.91 -3.00
CA CYS A 163 -4.46 20.30 -4.31
C CYS A 163 -4.01 19.02 -5.01
N PRO A 164 -4.77 18.51 -6.00
CA PRO A 164 -4.36 17.32 -6.76
C PRO A 164 -2.96 17.52 -7.39
N ILE A 165 -2.28 16.47 -7.86
CA ILE A 165 -0.96 16.58 -8.54
C ILE A 165 -1.16 16.59 -10.07
N GLY A 166 -0.54 17.51 -10.81
CA GLY A 166 -0.92 17.88 -12.19
C GLY A 166 -0.68 19.36 -12.51
N ASP A 167 -1.17 19.82 -13.67
CA ASP A 167 -0.95 21.16 -14.21
C ASP A 167 -2.03 22.15 -13.71
N TYR A 168 -1.84 22.69 -12.50
CA TYR A 168 -2.75 23.70 -11.92
C TYR A 168 -2.14 25.09 -11.98
N THR A 169 -2.97 26.08 -12.31
CA THR A 169 -2.64 27.50 -12.26
C THR A 169 -2.91 28.13 -10.89
N GLY A 170 -3.54 27.40 -9.96
CA GLY A 170 -3.89 27.86 -8.62
C GLY A 170 -4.36 26.73 -7.69
N GLN A 171 -4.70 27.06 -6.44
CA GLN A 171 -5.31 26.12 -5.50
C GLN A 171 -6.83 26.10 -5.68
N PRO A 172 -7.45 24.93 -5.96
CA PRO A 172 -8.90 24.80 -6.05
C PRO A 172 -9.59 25.29 -4.76
N ASP A 173 -10.72 26.00 -4.88
CA ASP A 173 -11.46 26.54 -3.73
C ASP A 173 -12.57 25.60 -3.25
N SER A 174 -12.92 24.60 -4.05
CA SER A 174 -14.08 23.72 -3.83
C SER A 174 -13.71 22.26 -4.05
N ILE A 175 -14.43 21.37 -3.37
CA ILE A 175 -14.36 19.92 -3.56
C ILE A 175 -15.75 19.32 -3.66
N ALA A 176 -15.88 18.27 -4.45
CA ALA A 176 -17.12 17.53 -4.59
C ALA A 176 -16.89 16.02 -4.68
N TYR A 177 -17.89 15.25 -4.24
CA TYR A 177 -17.98 13.82 -4.55
C TYR A 177 -18.88 13.67 -5.76
N ILE A 178 -18.32 13.11 -6.84
CA ILE A 178 -18.97 13.01 -8.13
C ILE A 178 -19.05 11.55 -8.59
N ARG A 179 -20.14 11.21 -9.26
CA ARG A 179 -20.37 9.90 -9.86
C ARG A 179 -20.73 10.05 -11.32
N TYR A 180 -20.00 9.37 -12.19
CA TYR A 180 -20.33 9.22 -13.59
C TYR A 180 -21.11 7.94 -13.80
N LEU A 181 -22.11 7.97 -14.67
CA LEU A 181 -23.00 6.86 -14.93
C LEU A 181 -22.83 6.31 -16.36
N TYR A 182 -23.16 5.04 -16.54
CA TYR A 182 -23.46 4.48 -17.85
C TYR A 182 -24.87 4.91 -18.32
N LYS A 183 -25.19 4.68 -19.60
CA LYS A 183 -26.52 4.95 -20.19
C LYS A 183 -27.68 4.28 -19.47
N ASP A 184 -27.45 3.11 -18.88
CA ASP A 184 -28.44 2.35 -18.13
C ASP A 184 -28.64 2.88 -16.69
N GLY A 185 -27.89 3.91 -16.28
CA GLY A 185 -27.93 4.51 -14.96
C GLY A 185 -27.03 3.82 -13.92
N SER A 186 -26.32 2.74 -14.28
CA SER A 186 -25.34 2.12 -13.40
C SER A 186 -24.11 3.02 -13.20
N ILE A 187 -23.46 2.92 -12.04
CA ILE A 187 -22.27 3.74 -11.73
C ILE A 187 -21.11 3.23 -12.57
N ARG A 188 -20.45 4.16 -13.27
CA ARG A 188 -19.27 3.92 -14.09
C ARG A 188 -17.99 4.23 -13.32
N CYS A 189 -17.92 5.39 -12.70
CA CYS A 189 -16.82 5.73 -11.81
C CYS A 189 -17.22 6.80 -10.81
N GLU A 190 -16.55 6.82 -9.66
CA GLU A 190 -16.85 7.75 -8.59
C GLU A 190 -15.61 8.07 -7.76
N GLY A 191 -15.60 9.28 -7.20
CA GLY A 191 -14.53 9.74 -6.34
C GLY A 191 -14.62 11.23 -6.05
N TRP A 192 -13.57 11.73 -5.41
CA TRP A 192 -13.47 13.15 -5.06
C TRP A 192 -12.77 13.95 -6.16
N ILE A 193 -13.35 15.09 -6.50
CA ILE A 193 -12.74 16.11 -7.37
C ILE A 193 -12.49 17.40 -6.59
N ALA A 194 -11.44 18.11 -6.97
CA ALA A 194 -11.21 19.49 -6.59
C ALA A 194 -11.38 20.39 -7.82
N TYR A 195 -12.04 21.53 -7.65
CA TYR A 195 -12.42 22.43 -8.76
C TYR A 195 -12.47 23.90 -8.30
N PHE A 196 -12.64 24.81 -9.26
CA PHE A 196 -12.78 26.26 -9.02
C PHE A 196 -14.24 26.70 -9.21
N ASP A 197 -14.66 26.89 -10.46
CA ASP A 197 -16.00 27.41 -10.77
C ASP A 197 -16.98 26.25 -11.02
N ASP A 198 -16.67 25.39 -11.98
CA ASP A 198 -17.51 24.27 -12.39
C ASP A 198 -16.81 22.92 -12.12
N PRO A 199 -17.44 21.98 -11.38
CA PRO A 199 -17.01 20.59 -11.21
C PRO A 199 -16.73 19.81 -12.50
N GLU A 200 -17.26 20.25 -13.65
CA GLU A 200 -17.03 19.66 -14.97
C GLU A 200 -16.04 20.43 -15.84
N ASP A 201 -15.46 21.54 -15.35
CA ASP A 201 -14.43 22.29 -16.08
C ASP A 201 -13.19 21.42 -16.34
N ASP A 202 -12.42 21.75 -17.38
CA ASP A 202 -11.15 21.10 -17.75
C ASP A 202 -10.12 21.16 -16.60
N PHE A 203 -10.31 22.11 -15.67
CA PHE A 203 -9.49 22.28 -14.47
C PHE A 203 -9.96 21.46 -13.26
N SER A 204 -11.07 20.73 -13.37
CA SER A 204 -11.57 19.81 -12.34
C SER A 204 -10.77 18.53 -12.33
N ASN A 205 -10.21 18.19 -11.17
CA ASN A 205 -9.23 17.11 -11.11
C ASN A 205 -9.51 16.10 -9.99
N PRO A 206 -9.38 14.79 -10.28
CA PRO A 206 -9.58 13.74 -9.29
C PRO A 206 -8.48 13.76 -8.23
N PHE A 207 -8.85 13.47 -6.98
CA PHE A 207 -7.92 13.17 -5.89
C PHE A 207 -8.43 12.04 -5.00
N GLY A 208 -7.51 11.44 -4.23
CA GLY A 208 -7.84 10.37 -3.31
C GLY A 208 -8.23 9.07 -4.02
N GLU A 209 -8.91 8.18 -3.31
CA GLU A 209 -9.38 6.93 -3.91
C GLU A 209 -10.56 7.19 -4.87
N TRP A 210 -10.42 6.65 -6.07
CA TRP A 210 -11.46 6.57 -7.09
C TRP A 210 -11.79 5.13 -7.40
N LYS A 211 -13.07 4.86 -7.64
CA LYS A 211 -13.58 3.55 -8.05
C LYS A 211 -14.06 3.62 -9.49
N TYR A 212 -13.81 2.56 -10.25
CA TYR A 212 -14.20 2.40 -11.64
C TYR A 212 -14.88 1.05 -11.77
N TYR A 213 -16.07 1.02 -12.36
CA TYR A 213 -16.87 -0.18 -12.51
C TYR A 213 -16.99 -0.49 -13.99
N ASP A 214 -16.78 -1.73 -14.38
CA ASP A 214 -17.16 -2.18 -15.73
C ASP A 214 -18.62 -2.66 -15.76
N GLN A 215 -19.13 -2.91 -16.96
CA GLN A 215 -20.50 -3.38 -17.18
C GLN A 215 -20.71 -4.84 -16.75
N GLU A 216 -19.64 -5.55 -16.40
CA GLU A 216 -19.68 -6.93 -15.91
C GLU A 216 -19.79 -6.97 -14.37
N GLY A 217 -19.68 -5.80 -13.71
CA GLY A 217 -19.80 -5.65 -12.26
C GLY A 217 -18.47 -5.68 -11.51
N ASN A 218 -17.33 -5.71 -12.21
CA ASN A 218 -16.02 -5.64 -11.57
C ASN A 218 -15.73 -4.21 -11.12
N CYS A 219 -15.07 -4.07 -9.97
CA CYS A 219 -14.69 -2.77 -9.40
C CYS A 219 -13.16 -2.65 -9.32
N TYR A 220 -12.63 -1.64 -10.00
CA TYR A 220 -11.23 -1.25 -10.01
C TYR A 220 -11.03 0.01 -9.17
N ARG A 221 -9.86 0.16 -8.55
CA ARG A 221 -9.54 1.34 -7.72
C ARG A 221 -8.26 2.01 -8.17
N LYS A 222 -8.23 3.34 -8.06
CA LYS A 222 -7.03 4.15 -8.30
C LYS A 222 -6.94 5.25 -7.27
N PHE A 223 -5.76 5.42 -6.68
CA PHE A 223 -5.48 6.57 -5.85
C PHE A 223 -4.88 7.70 -6.70
N TRP A 224 -5.54 8.85 -6.72
CA TRP A 224 -5.05 10.05 -7.37
C TRP A 224 -4.31 10.91 -6.35
N ASN A 225 -2.99 11.03 -6.52
CA ASN A 225 -2.13 11.72 -5.57
C ASN A 225 -2.47 13.22 -5.46
N TYR A 226 -2.34 13.76 -4.25
CA TYR A 226 -2.64 15.16 -3.97
C TYR A 226 -1.73 15.70 -2.87
N LYS A 227 -1.75 17.01 -2.66
CA LYS A 227 -1.19 17.69 -1.51
C LYS A 227 -2.31 18.10 -0.57
N GLN A 228 -2.12 17.90 0.73
CA GLN A 228 -3.01 18.41 1.76
C GLN A 228 -2.22 19.38 2.64
N ASN A 229 -2.71 20.61 2.79
CA ASN A 229 -2.00 21.67 3.52
C ASN A 229 -0.53 21.83 3.07
N GLY A 230 -0.28 21.73 1.77
CA GLY A 230 1.06 21.87 1.17
C GLY A 230 1.99 20.66 1.36
N LYS A 231 1.55 19.60 2.04
CA LYS A 231 2.32 18.35 2.18
C LYS A 231 1.85 17.31 1.17
N PRO A 232 2.76 16.57 0.52
CA PRO A 232 2.38 15.48 -0.37
C PRO A 232 1.65 14.39 0.41
N PHE A 233 0.48 14.01 -0.09
CA PHE A 233 -0.26 12.82 0.28
C PHE A 233 -0.19 11.89 -0.93
N ILE A 234 0.79 10.99 -0.88
CA ILE A 234 1.06 10.05 -1.95
C ILE A 234 0.75 8.67 -1.40
N SER A 235 -0.14 7.95 -2.06
CA SER A 235 -0.16 6.49 -1.95
C SER A 235 0.61 5.99 -3.16
N LEU A 236 1.69 5.24 -2.92
CA LEU A 236 2.15 4.34 -3.96
C LEU A 236 0.99 3.37 -4.20
N CYS A 237 0.60 3.16 -5.46
CA CYS A 237 -0.36 2.12 -5.80
C CYS A 237 0.33 0.75 -5.59
N SER A 238 0.53 0.34 -4.34
CA SER A 238 0.84 -1.04 -3.98
C SER A 238 -0.52 -1.75 -3.92
N ARG A 239 -0.95 -2.36 -5.03
CA ARG A 239 -2.31 -2.87 -5.27
C ARG A 239 -3.03 -3.52 -4.11
#